data_AF-A0A921LC33-F1
#
_entry.id   AF-A0A921LC33-F1
#
_cell.length_a   1.000
_cell.length_b   1.000
_cell.length_c   1.000
_cell.angle_alpha   90.00
_cell.angle_beta   90.00
_cell.angle_gamma   90.00
#
_symmetry.space_group_name_H-M   'P 1'
#
loop_
_entity.id
_entity.type
_entity.pdbx_description
1 polymer ?
#
loop_
_entity_poly.entity_id
_entity_poly.type
_entity_poly.pdbx_seq_one_letter_code
_entity_poly.pdbx_strand_id
1 'polypeptide(L)'
;MTPKAVDMPHKFNRYMIIDSETGEILDDAQGYGYRTKQKAHAAWAYKHPSKKAKTNRSKNIARNKQFLKKHRKLDDLWTEMCLDAAKNGEEIGYPDFKALILEIKPDYNGNIYSLYRYFLKHD
;
A
#
# COMPACT_ATOMS: atom_id res chain seq x y z
N MET A 1 17.11 -6.91 20.35
CA MET A 1 17.00 -7.02 18.87
C MET A 1 16.82 -5.67 18.21
N THR A 2 17.91 -5.20 17.63
CA THR A 2 17.99 -3.91 16.95
C THR A 2 18.39 -4.15 15.49
N PRO A 3 17.47 -3.99 14.52
CA PRO A 3 17.73 -4.35 13.12
C PRO A 3 18.70 -3.34 12.47
N LYS A 4 19.73 -3.84 11.79
CA LYS A 4 20.75 -3.03 11.10
C LYS A 4 21.02 -3.57 9.71
N ALA A 5 20.99 -2.69 8.70
CA ALA A 5 21.42 -3.04 7.36
C ALA A 5 22.95 -3.05 7.23
N VAL A 6 23.51 -4.16 6.78
CA VAL A 6 24.95 -4.40 6.60
C VAL A 6 25.25 -4.96 5.22
N ASP A 7 26.49 -4.85 4.77
CA ASP A 7 26.95 -5.44 3.51
C ASP A 7 26.87 -6.97 3.58
N MET A 8 26.43 -7.60 2.48
CA MET A 8 26.31 -9.04 2.36
C MET A 8 27.67 -9.64 1.97
N PRO A 9 28.27 -10.50 2.80
CA PRO A 9 29.68 -10.90 2.65
C PRO A 9 29.96 -11.69 1.36
N HIS A 10 28.95 -12.39 0.82
CA HIS A 10 29.11 -13.25 -0.37
C HIS A 10 28.45 -12.67 -1.63
N LYS A 11 27.91 -11.45 -1.57
CA LYS A 11 27.36 -10.75 -2.74
C LYS A 11 27.78 -9.29 -2.75
N PHE A 12 28.62 -8.96 -3.73
CA PHE A 12 29.09 -7.60 -3.95
C PHE A 12 27.93 -6.61 -4.07
N ASN A 13 28.03 -5.50 -3.35
CA ASN A 13 27.07 -4.39 -3.35
C ASN A 13 25.62 -4.80 -3.02
N ARG A 14 25.44 -5.80 -2.15
CA ARG A 14 24.14 -6.19 -1.61
C ARG A 14 24.11 -6.02 -0.11
N TYR A 15 22.91 -5.83 0.43
CA TYR A 15 22.68 -5.57 1.84
C TYR A 15 21.72 -6.59 2.45
N MET A 16 21.95 -6.96 3.70
CA MET A 16 21.04 -7.77 4.52
C MET A 16 20.71 -7.04 5.83
N ILE A 17 19.68 -7.49 6.54
CA ILE A 17 19.36 -7.04 7.89
C ILE A 17 19.88 -8.08 8.87
N ILE A 18 20.64 -7.62 9.86
CA ILE A 18 21.06 -8.40 11.01
C ILE A 18 20.50 -7.81 12.31
N ASP A 19 20.48 -8.59 13.39
CA ASP A 19 20.42 -8.05 14.74
C ASP A 19 21.80 -7.47 15.09
N SER A 20 21.87 -6.18 15.43
CA SER A 20 23.13 -5.54 15.76
C SER A 20 23.73 -6.01 17.08
N GLU A 21 22.94 -6.62 17.97
CA GLU A 21 23.41 -7.13 19.26
C GLU A 21 24.03 -8.53 19.13
N THR A 22 23.41 -9.41 18.34
CA THR A 22 23.80 -10.83 18.23
C THR A 22 24.54 -11.18 16.94
N GLY A 23 24.41 -10.35 15.89
CA GLY A 23 24.92 -10.65 14.55
C GLY A 23 24.04 -11.61 13.73
N GLU A 24 22.90 -12.05 14.27
CA GLU A 24 21.98 -12.97 13.61
C GLU A 24 21.38 -12.36 12.32
N ILE A 25 21.26 -13.16 11.26
CA ILE A 25 20.62 -12.74 10.00
C ILE A 25 19.10 -12.72 10.20
N LEU A 26 18.50 -11.53 10.10
CA LEU A 26 17.06 -11.35 10.22
C LEU A 26 16.34 -11.33 8.87
N ASP A 27 16.98 -10.77 7.82
CA ASP A 27 16.42 -10.74 6.46
C ASP A 27 17.54 -10.52 5.43
N ASP A 28 17.83 -11.55 4.62
CA ASP A 28 18.84 -11.54 3.58
C ASP A 28 18.26 -11.51 2.15
N ALA A 29 16.95 -11.22 2.03
CA ALA A 29 16.19 -11.34 0.78
C ALA A 29 16.35 -12.73 0.12
N GLN A 30 16.23 -13.81 0.89
CA GLN A 30 16.34 -15.19 0.40
C GLN A 30 17.71 -15.46 -0.26
N GLY A 31 18.77 -14.94 0.35
CA GLY A 31 20.13 -15.03 -0.18
C GLY A 31 20.45 -14.11 -1.36
N TYR A 32 19.54 -13.24 -1.81
CA TYR A 32 19.81 -12.26 -2.87
C TYR A 32 20.39 -10.94 -2.39
N GLY A 33 20.01 -10.53 -1.18
CA GLY A 33 20.29 -9.22 -0.62
C GLY A 33 19.62 -8.06 -1.37
N TYR A 34 19.47 -6.95 -0.65
CA TYR A 34 18.89 -5.71 -1.15
C TYR A 34 19.93 -4.86 -1.87
N ARG A 35 19.52 -4.04 -2.84
CA ARG A 35 20.44 -3.14 -3.56
C ARG A 35 20.95 -1.97 -2.73
N THR A 36 20.23 -1.58 -1.68
CA THR A 36 20.61 -0.46 -0.81
C THR A 36 20.22 -0.76 0.63
N LYS A 37 20.91 -0.15 1.60
CA LYS A 37 20.56 -0.22 3.03
C LYS A 37 19.14 0.26 3.30
N GLN A 38 18.71 1.33 2.62
CA GLN A 38 17.36 1.89 2.76
C GLN A 38 16.30 0.88 2.31
N LYS A 39 16.53 0.15 1.21
CA LYS A 39 15.61 -0.89 0.75
C LYS A 39 15.53 -2.07 1.71
N ALA A 40 16.66 -2.48 2.31
CA ALA A 40 16.68 -3.51 3.35
C ALA A 40 15.84 -3.09 4.56
N HIS A 41 16.06 -1.87 5.08
CA HIS A 41 15.28 -1.34 6.20
C HIS A 41 13.79 -1.16 5.87
N ALA A 42 13.46 -0.71 4.65
CA ALA A 42 12.07 -0.57 4.21
C ALA A 42 11.36 -1.92 4.13
N ALA A 43 12.02 -2.95 3.60
CA ALA A 43 11.48 -4.31 3.56
C ALA A 43 11.28 -4.88 4.96
N TRP A 44 12.26 -4.68 5.86
CA TRP A 44 12.13 -5.07 7.26
C TRP A 44 10.95 -4.39 7.95
N ALA A 45 10.85 -3.06 7.83
CA ALA A 45 9.78 -2.28 8.45
C ALA A 45 8.39 -2.63 7.88
N TYR A 46 8.32 -3.07 6.62
CA TYR A 46 7.07 -3.55 6.01
C TYR A 46 6.60 -4.86 6.65
N LYS A 47 7.51 -5.81 6.88
CA LYS A 47 7.21 -7.09 7.56
C LYS A 47 6.98 -6.92 9.06
N HIS A 48 7.66 -5.94 9.67
CA HIS A 48 7.61 -5.65 11.10
C HIS A 48 7.08 -4.24 11.37
N PRO A 49 5.81 -3.97 11.06
CA PRO A 49 5.25 -2.62 11.18
C PRO A 49 5.20 -2.19 12.64
N SER A 50 5.66 -0.97 12.89
CA SER A 50 5.59 -0.33 14.21
C SER A 50 4.14 -0.16 14.69
N LYS A 51 3.94 0.01 16.01
CA LYS A 51 2.62 0.33 16.58
C LYS A 51 1.99 1.55 15.87
N LYS A 52 2.77 2.59 15.61
CA LYS A 52 2.33 3.80 14.89
C LYS A 52 1.87 3.47 13.46
N ALA A 53 2.60 2.64 12.73
CA ALA A 53 2.23 2.22 11.38
C ALA A 53 0.91 1.42 11.38
N LYS A 54 0.75 0.49 12.32
CA LYS A 54 -0.50 -0.26 12.52
C LYS A 54 -1.68 0.67 12.81
N THR A 55 -1.52 1.60 13.76
CA THR A 55 -2.56 2.58 14.10
C THR A 55 -2.93 3.46 12.90
N ASN A 56 -1.96 3.93 12.12
CA ASN A 56 -2.23 4.72 10.93
C ASN A 56 -2.99 3.92 9.87
N ARG A 57 -2.67 2.64 9.69
CA ARG A 57 -3.41 1.74 8.78
C ARG A 57 -4.86 1.59 9.25
N SER A 58 -5.11 1.35 10.53
CA SER A 58 -6.46 1.25 11.08
C SER A 58 -7.27 2.54 10.92
N LYS A 59 -6.64 3.71 11.15
CA LYS A 59 -7.26 5.02 10.92
C LYS A 59 -7.62 5.23 9.45
N ASN A 60 -6.75 4.82 8.52
CA ASN A 60 -7.03 4.91 7.09
C ASN A 60 -8.22 4.02 6.70
N ILE A 61 -8.26 2.77 7.16
CA ILE A 61 -9.40 1.86 6.93
C ILE A 61 -10.71 2.46 7.47
N ALA A 62 -10.69 2.97 8.70
CA ALA A 62 -11.86 3.61 9.29
C ALA A 62 -12.36 4.82 8.48
N ARG A 63 -11.42 5.64 7.98
CA ARG A 63 -11.73 6.76 7.08
C ARG A 63 -12.35 6.28 5.77
N ASN A 64 -11.79 5.27 5.12
CA ASN A 64 -12.32 4.74 3.86
C ASN A 64 -13.72 4.19 4.04
N LYS A 65 -13.94 3.40 5.11
CA LYS A 65 -15.27 2.90 5.49
C LYS A 65 -16.26 4.04 5.71
N GLN A 66 -15.86 5.08 6.44
CA GLN A 66 -16.71 6.23 6.71
C GLN A 66 -17.05 7.01 5.43
N PHE A 67 -16.08 7.16 4.53
CA PHE A 67 -16.28 7.80 3.23
C PHE A 67 -17.31 7.03 2.41
N LEU A 68 -17.13 5.72 2.21
CA LEU A 68 -18.08 4.89 1.47
C LEU A 68 -19.49 4.92 2.08
N LYS A 69 -19.60 4.89 3.41
CA LYS A 69 -20.90 5.01 4.11
C LYS A 69 -21.60 6.35 3.83
N LYS A 70 -20.84 7.45 3.73
CA LYS A 70 -21.37 8.79 3.47
C LYS A 70 -21.74 8.99 2.00
N HIS A 71 -21.02 8.34 1.09
CA HIS A 71 -21.16 8.49 -0.35
C HIS A 71 -21.73 7.22 -0.98
N ARG A 72 -22.94 6.81 -0.53
CA ARG A 72 -23.56 5.53 -0.93
C ARG A 72 -23.80 5.39 -2.43
N LYS A 73 -24.01 6.51 -3.14
CA LYS A 73 -24.19 6.53 -4.60
C LYS A 73 -22.91 6.20 -5.40
N LEU A 74 -21.75 6.15 -4.74
CA LEU A 74 -20.50 5.82 -5.40
C LEU A 74 -20.58 4.45 -6.09
N ASP A 75 -21.24 3.49 -5.45
CA ASP A 75 -21.41 2.12 -5.93
C ASP A 75 -22.21 2.07 -7.24
N ASP A 76 -23.37 2.74 -7.24
CA ASP A 76 -24.23 2.85 -8.41
C ASP A 76 -23.50 3.55 -9.57
N LEU A 77 -22.84 4.67 -9.31
CA LEU A 77 -22.09 5.43 -10.32
C LEU A 77 -20.92 4.63 -10.89
N TRP A 78 -20.18 3.93 -10.04
CA TRP A 78 -19.09 3.06 -10.49
C TRP A 78 -19.60 1.90 -11.33
N THR A 79 -20.73 1.29 -10.94
CA THR A 79 -21.37 0.21 -11.69
C THR A 79 -21.85 0.68 -13.06
N GLU A 80 -22.48 1.86 -13.14
CA GLU A 80 -22.89 2.47 -14.41
C GLU A 80 -21.68 2.72 -15.33
N MET A 81 -20.60 3.27 -14.79
CA MET A 81 -19.34 3.47 -15.55
C MET A 81 -18.77 2.14 -16.04
N CYS A 82 -18.73 1.10 -15.20
CA CYS A 82 -18.29 -0.24 -15.58
C CYS A 82 -19.12 -0.80 -16.75
N LEU A 83 -20.45 -0.66 -16.69
CA LEU A 83 -21.36 -1.16 -17.71
C LEU A 83 -21.19 -0.42 -19.03
N ASP A 84 -21.03 0.90 -18.99
CA ASP A 84 -20.84 1.69 -20.21
C ASP A 84 -19.49 1.43 -20.86
N ALA A 85 -18.41 1.30 -20.07
CA ALA A 85 -17.12 0.86 -20.58
C ALA A 85 -17.22 -0.51 -21.26
N ALA A 86 -17.90 -1.48 -20.62
CA ALA A 86 -18.09 -2.81 -21.18
C ALA A 86 -18.87 -2.80 -22.50
N LYS A 87 -19.91 -1.96 -22.64
CA LYS A 87 -20.67 -1.80 -23.90
C LYS A 87 -19.79 -1.28 -25.04
N ASN A 88 -18.81 -0.43 -24.71
CA ASN A 88 -17.89 0.18 -25.67
C ASN A 88 -16.61 -0.64 -25.89
N GLY A 89 -16.43 -1.76 -25.18
CA GLY A 89 -15.20 -2.56 -25.23
C GLY A 89 -14.00 -1.86 -24.57
N GLU A 90 -14.26 -0.97 -23.61
CA GLU A 90 -13.27 -0.20 -22.87
C GLU A 90 -13.03 -0.80 -21.47
N GLU A 91 -11.84 -0.54 -20.91
CA GLU A 91 -11.51 -0.87 -19.54
C GLU A 91 -11.48 0.39 -18.68
N ILE A 92 -12.06 0.32 -17.48
CA ILE A 92 -11.93 1.38 -16.47
C ILE A 92 -11.15 0.88 -15.25
N GLY A 93 -10.49 1.80 -14.56
CA GLY A 93 -9.64 1.45 -13.44
C GLY A 93 -9.42 2.60 -12.46
N TYR A 94 -8.25 2.59 -11.83
CA TYR A 94 -7.89 3.59 -10.83
C TYR A 94 -7.99 5.05 -11.32
N PRO A 95 -7.60 5.42 -12.56
CA PRO A 95 -7.74 6.79 -13.04
C PRO A 95 -9.20 7.26 -13.04
N ASP A 96 -10.13 6.43 -13.49
CA ASP A 96 -11.57 6.73 -13.57
C ASP A 96 -12.18 6.80 -12.19
N PHE A 97 -11.82 5.85 -11.31
CA PHE A 97 -12.23 5.89 -9.91
C PHE A 97 -11.74 7.17 -9.23
N LYS A 98 -10.50 7.58 -9.51
CA LYS A 98 -9.95 8.83 -8.97
C LYS A 98 -10.71 10.05 -9.49
N ALA A 99 -11.05 10.08 -10.77
CA ALA A 99 -11.86 11.16 -11.35
C ALA A 99 -13.23 11.24 -10.66
N LEU A 100 -13.92 10.10 -10.53
CA LEU A 100 -15.21 9.99 -9.85
C LEU A 100 -15.16 10.47 -8.39
N ILE A 101 -14.11 10.10 -7.63
CA ILE A 101 -13.94 10.56 -6.25
C ILE A 101 -13.75 12.08 -6.19
N LEU A 102 -12.99 12.67 -7.11
CA LEU A 102 -12.76 14.11 -7.16
C LEU A 102 -13.99 14.88 -7.67
N GLU A 103 -14.85 14.25 -8.46
CA GLU A 103 -16.17 14.81 -8.81
C GLU A 103 -17.10 14.85 -7.59
N ILE A 104 -17.18 13.73 -6.85
CA ILE A 104 -18.01 13.62 -5.64
C ILE A 104 -17.48 14.53 -4.52
N LYS A 105 -16.16 14.64 -4.40
CA LYS A 105 -15.50 15.46 -3.37
C LYS A 105 -14.20 16.08 -3.93
N PRO A 106 -14.27 17.27 -4.54
CA PRO A 106 -13.11 17.95 -5.14
C PRO A 106 -11.96 18.24 -4.16
N ASP A 107 -12.28 18.44 -2.89
CA ASP A 107 -11.33 18.69 -1.80
C ASP A 107 -10.93 17.40 -1.05
N TYR A 108 -11.10 16.22 -1.66
CA TYR A 108 -10.69 14.95 -1.04
C TYR A 108 -9.18 14.88 -0.85
N ASN A 109 -8.74 14.92 0.41
CA ASN A 109 -7.33 14.90 0.81
C ASN A 109 -6.85 13.52 1.31
N GLY A 110 -7.69 12.49 1.18
CA GLY A 110 -7.33 11.13 1.56
C GLY A 110 -6.45 10.44 0.50
N ASN A 111 -5.92 9.26 0.85
CA ASN A 111 -5.22 8.44 -0.12
C ASN A 111 -6.25 7.72 -1.01
N ILE A 112 -6.53 8.28 -2.19
CA ILE A 112 -7.53 7.75 -3.14
C ILE A 112 -7.19 6.33 -3.57
N TYR A 113 -5.90 5.99 -3.74
CA TYR A 113 -5.51 4.63 -4.09
C TYR A 113 -5.87 3.62 -2.99
N SER A 114 -5.68 4.00 -1.72
CA SER A 114 -6.12 3.18 -0.60
C SER A 114 -7.63 3.05 -0.51
N LEU A 115 -8.38 4.10 -0.90
CA LEU A 115 -9.84 4.05 -0.97
C LEU A 115 -10.29 3.12 -2.10
N TYR A 116 -9.71 3.22 -3.29
CA TYR A 116 -9.98 2.34 -4.44
C TYR A 116 -9.76 0.87 -4.09
N ARG A 117 -8.61 0.54 -3.48
CA ARG A 117 -8.30 -0.83 -3.04
C ARG A 117 -9.22 -1.33 -1.93
N TYR A 118 -9.75 -0.42 -1.10
CA TYR A 118 -10.73 -0.77 -0.08
C TYR A 118 -12.10 -1.01 -0.71
N PHE A 119 -12.52 -0.14 -1.62
CA PHE A 119 -13.75 -0.23 -2.40
C PHE A 119 -13.83 -1.57 -3.14
N LEU A 120 -12.85 -1.89 -4.01
CA LEU A 120 -12.84 -3.17 -4.76
C LEU A 120 -12.82 -4.46 -3.91
N LYS A 121 -12.54 -4.36 -2.61
CA LYS A 121 -12.55 -5.51 -1.69
C LYS A 121 -13.91 -5.68 -0.98
N HIS A 122 -14.73 -4.65 -1.00
CA HIS A 122 -15.93 -4.50 -0.19
C HIS A 122 -17.18 -4.08 -0.98
N ASP A 123 -17.01 -3.70 -2.23
CA ASP A 123 -17.96 -3.81 -3.35
C ASP A 123 -18.23 -5.31 -3.61
#